data_AF-A0A1M6T628-F1
#
_entry.id   AF-A0A1M6T628-F1
#
_cell.length_a   1.000
_cell.length_b   1.000
_cell.length_c   1.000
_cell.angle_alpha   90.00
_cell.angle_beta   90.00
_cell.angle_gamma   90.00
#
_symmetry.space_group_name_H-M   'P 1'
#
loop_
_entity.id
_entity.type
_entity.pdbx_description
1 polymer ?
#
loop_
_entity_poly.entity_id
_entity_poly.type
_entity_poly.pdbx_seq_one_letter_code
_entity_poly.pdbx_strand_id
1 'polypeptide(L)'
;MTAIEQAAHQSTAESLQSTFHEQVVEHLFIAELLQEAWLRFNRVVEVMRSEVDAYGYDLVLECQGIVRHVQLKTSRQDAATSRQKVGVALCTKPSGCVVWIKRKEDKSDTKRFKLSYLFFGNSPGQPLQSLLEIEADGKPKFPEATHTKPSKDGNYNVRKAMRLVRKQHFVPKVSQGKEGMTMTDLFTYLFGPAS
;
A
#
# COMPACT_ATOMS: atom_id res chain seq x y z
N MET A 1 23.65 -28.41 -12.82
CA MET A 1 23.21 -26.99 -12.87
C MET A 1 24.40 -26.11 -12.54
N THR A 2 24.66 -25.11 -13.36
CA THR A 2 25.72 -24.11 -13.09
C THR A 2 25.29 -23.16 -11.96
N ALA A 3 26.24 -22.47 -11.31
CA ALA A 3 25.94 -21.49 -10.26
C ALA A 3 24.99 -20.37 -10.72
N ILE A 4 24.99 -20.05 -12.02
CA ILE A 4 24.09 -19.09 -12.66
C ILE A 4 22.65 -19.62 -12.70
N GLU A 5 22.46 -20.89 -13.04
CA GLU A 5 21.14 -21.55 -13.06
C GLU A 5 20.57 -21.70 -11.65
N GLN A 6 21.40 -21.98 -10.64
CA GLN A 6 20.99 -22.04 -9.24
C GLN A 6 20.55 -20.66 -8.71
N ALA A 7 21.31 -19.61 -8.99
CA ALA A 7 20.95 -18.24 -8.59
C ALA A 7 19.65 -17.75 -9.28
N ALA A 8 19.46 -18.09 -10.56
CA ALA A 8 18.24 -17.76 -11.28
C ALA A 8 17.02 -18.51 -10.70
N HIS A 9 17.15 -19.81 -10.42
CA HIS A 9 16.09 -20.62 -9.83
C HIS A 9 15.70 -20.13 -8.42
N GLN A 10 16.69 -19.82 -7.58
CA GLN A 10 16.49 -19.25 -6.24
C GLN A 10 15.76 -17.90 -6.30
N SER A 11 16.18 -16.99 -7.19
CA SER A 11 15.56 -15.67 -7.33
C SER A 11 14.10 -15.74 -7.83
N THR A 12 13.78 -16.74 -8.64
CA THR A 12 12.42 -16.97 -9.15
C THR A 12 11.52 -17.53 -8.06
N ALA A 13 12.03 -18.46 -7.25
CA ALA A 13 11.31 -19.02 -6.10
C ALA A 13 11.03 -17.95 -5.02
N GLU A 14 12.01 -17.09 -4.72
CA GLU A 14 11.84 -15.96 -3.80
C GLU A 14 10.81 -14.94 -4.33
N SER A 15 10.82 -14.66 -5.63
CA SER A 15 9.82 -13.79 -6.28
C SER A 15 8.41 -14.39 -6.18
N LEU A 16 8.24 -15.67 -6.48
CA LEU A 16 6.96 -16.39 -6.38
C LEU A 16 6.42 -16.39 -4.95
N GLN A 17 7.30 -16.65 -3.97
CA GLN A 17 6.93 -16.63 -2.55
C GLN A 17 6.52 -15.23 -2.08
N SER A 18 7.17 -14.17 -2.61
CA SER A 18 6.77 -12.78 -2.35
C SER A 18 5.39 -12.47 -2.90
N THR A 19 5.11 -12.85 -4.16
CA THR A 19 3.79 -12.63 -4.78
C THR A 19 2.69 -13.41 -4.07
N PHE A 20 2.93 -14.67 -3.71
CA PHE A 20 1.97 -15.47 -2.95
C PHE A 20 1.66 -14.82 -1.59
N HIS A 21 2.69 -14.36 -0.87
CA HIS A 21 2.49 -13.68 0.40
C HIS A 21 1.68 -12.38 0.23
N GLU A 22 1.97 -11.59 -0.80
CA GLU A 22 1.23 -10.36 -1.10
C GLU A 22 -0.25 -10.65 -1.35
N GLN A 23 -0.55 -11.69 -2.14
CA GLN A 23 -1.91 -12.14 -2.38
C GLN A 23 -2.61 -12.58 -1.08
N VAL A 24 -1.96 -13.37 -0.22
CA VAL A 24 -2.57 -13.80 1.06
C VAL A 24 -2.95 -12.58 1.92
N VAL A 25 -2.07 -11.58 2.00
CA VAL A 25 -2.33 -10.37 2.80
C VAL A 25 -3.44 -9.53 2.16
N GLU A 26 -3.50 -9.42 0.85
CA GLU A 26 -4.58 -8.73 0.15
C GLU A 26 -5.94 -9.40 0.42
N HIS A 27 -6.03 -10.73 0.32
CA HIS A 27 -7.27 -11.45 0.61
C HIS A 27 -7.69 -11.26 2.08
N LEU A 28 -6.75 -11.27 3.01
CA LEU A 28 -7.04 -11.01 4.42
C LEU A 28 -7.53 -9.57 4.64
N PHE A 29 -6.91 -8.58 4.00
CA PHE A 29 -7.36 -7.20 4.03
C PHE A 29 -8.79 -7.06 3.51
N ILE A 30 -9.10 -7.66 2.36
CA ILE A 30 -10.45 -7.67 1.79
C ILE A 30 -11.43 -8.34 2.76
N ALA A 31 -11.07 -9.48 3.34
CA ALA A 31 -11.92 -10.18 4.30
C ALA A 31 -12.18 -9.35 5.57
N GLU A 32 -11.18 -8.69 6.14
CA GLU A 32 -11.34 -7.79 7.29
C GLU A 32 -12.24 -6.60 6.92
N LEU A 33 -12.03 -6.01 5.75
CA LEU A 33 -12.80 -4.86 5.28
C LEU A 33 -14.28 -5.21 5.09
N LEU A 34 -14.57 -6.33 4.42
CA LEU A 34 -15.94 -6.77 4.16
C LEU A 34 -16.67 -7.16 5.44
N GLN A 35 -15.99 -7.80 6.39
CA GLN A 35 -16.56 -8.10 7.71
C GLN A 35 -16.86 -6.81 8.49
N GLU A 36 -15.94 -5.85 8.49
CA GLU A 36 -16.15 -4.57 9.15
C GLU A 36 -17.34 -3.80 8.53
N ALA A 37 -17.40 -3.74 7.21
CA ALA A 37 -18.49 -3.10 6.47
C ALA A 37 -19.84 -3.74 6.82
N TRP A 38 -19.94 -5.07 6.72
CA TRP A 38 -21.19 -5.79 6.88
C TRP A 38 -21.63 -5.88 8.34
N LEU A 39 -20.75 -6.35 9.23
CA LEU A 39 -21.11 -6.69 10.61
C LEU A 39 -21.12 -5.47 11.53
N ARG A 40 -20.27 -4.47 11.31
CA ARG A 40 -20.21 -3.27 12.16
C ARG A 40 -21.02 -2.12 11.59
N PHE A 41 -20.88 -1.86 10.29
CA PHE A 41 -21.44 -0.65 9.68
C PHE A 41 -22.74 -0.88 8.91
N ASN A 42 -23.18 -2.14 8.74
CA ASN A 42 -24.35 -2.50 7.92
C ASN A 42 -24.26 -1.88 6.50
N ARG A 43 -23.06 -1.93 5.91
CA ARG A 43 -22.76 -1.43 4.56
C ARG A 43 -22.25 -2.57 3.68
N VAL A 44 -22.49 -2.42 2.39
CA VAL A 44 -21.88 -3.27 1.36
C VAL A 44 -20.71 -2.52 0.75
N VAL A 45 -19.59 -3.21 0.54
CA VAL A 45 -18.43 -2.70 -0.18
C VAL A 45 -18.26 -3.54 -1.44
N GLU A 46 -18.28 -2.90 -2.61
CA GLU A 46 -17.91 -3.56 -3.86
C GLU A 46 -16.39 -3.52 -4.01
N VAL A 47 -15.80 -4.66 -4.40
CA VAL A 47 -14.35 -4.82 -4.57
C VAL A 47 -14.07 -5.19 -6.02
N MET A 48 -13.35 -4.33 -6.72
CA MET A 48 -12.95 -4.52 -8.11
C MET A 48 -11.43 -4.58 -8.21
N ARG A 49 -10.90 -5.51 -9.01
CA ARG A 49 -9.47 -5.62 -9.33
C ARG A 49 -9.20 -5.07 -10.72
N SER A 50 -8.08 -4.38 -10.89
CA SER A 50 -7.65 -3.96 -12.22
C SER A 50 -7.11 -5.16 -12.99
N GLU A 51 -7.65 -5.44 -14.17
CA GLU A 51 -7.11 -6.48 -15.06
C GLU A 51 -5.72 -6.07 -15.60
N VAL A 52 -5.52 -4.77 -15.82
CA VAL A 52 -4.27 -4.19 -16.31
C VAL A 52 -3.77 -3.14 -15.31
N ASP A 53 -2.53 -3.27 -14.85
CA ASP A 53 -1.90 -2.27 -13.99
C ASP A 53 -1.34 -1.09 -14.81
N ALA A 54 -2.24 -0.21 -15.27
CA ALA A 54 -1.85 0.97 -16.04
C ALA A 54 -1.60 2.21 -15.15
N TYR A 55 -2.15 2.24 -13.94
CA TYR A 55 -2.19 3.45 -13.11
C TYR A 55 -1.69 3.23 -11.66
N GLY A 56 -1.20 2.04 -11.33
CA GLY A 56 -0.51 1.78 -10.06
C GLY A 56 -1.42 1.67 -8.84
N TYR A 57 -2.68 1.28 -9.01
CA TYR A 57 -3.57 0.87 -7.92
C TYR A 57 -3.91 -0.62 -8.05
N ASP A 58 -4.11 -1.28 -6.92
CA ASP A 58 -4.35 -2.72 -6.84
C ASP A 58 -5.86 -3.02 -6.79
N LEU A 59 -6.62 -2.19 -6.06
CA LEU A 59 -8.06 -2.32 -5.89
C LEU A 59 -8.80 -1.03 -6.22
N VAL A 60 -10.03 -1.17 -6.72
CA VAL A 60 -11.06 -0.15 -6.61
C VAL A 60 -12.08 -0.64 -5.60
N LEU A 61 -12.41 0.20 -4.63
CA LEU A 61 -13.41 -0.09 -3.61
C LEU A 61 -14.54 0.92 -3.75
N GLU A 62 -15.78 0.48 -3.65
CA GLU A 62 -16.95 1.36 -3.63
C GLU A 62 -17.77 1.06 -2.38
N CYS A 63 -18.28 2.10 -1.73
CA CYS A 63 -19.24 1.98 -0.65
C CYS A 63 -20.15 3.21 -0.61
N GLN A 64 -21.45 3.04 -0.81
CA GLN A 64 -22.46 4.10 -0.70
C GLN A 64 -22.16 5.36 -1.56
N GLY A 65 -21.74 5.15 -2.80
CA GLY A 65 -21.36 6.20 -3.76
C GLY A 65 -19.92 6.69 -3.63
N ILE A 66 -19.17 6.25 -2.61
CA ILE A 66 -17.78 6.65 -2.41
C ILE A 66 -16.85 5.61 -3.03
N VAL A 67 -16.17 6.00 -4.09
CA VAL A 67 -15.14 5.19 -4.77
C VAL A 67 -13.76 5.52 -4.24
N ARG A 68 -12.90 4.51 -4.04
CA ARG A 68 -11.47 4.62 -3.70
C ARG A 68 -10.62 3.80 -4.67
N HIS A 69 -9.61 4.43 -5.26
CA HIS A 69 -8.57 3.76 -6.05
C HIS A 69 -7.37 3.52 -5.13
N VAL A 70 -7.22 2.29 -4.67
CA VAL A 70 -6.31 1.95 -3.57
C VAL A 70 -5.06 1.28 -4.11
N GLN A 71 -3.91 1.91 -3.87
CA GLN A 71 -2.62 1.22 -3.97
C GLN A 71 -2.31 0.56 -2.61
N LEU A 72 -2.13 -0.76 -2.63
CA LEU A 72 -1.73 -1.54 -1.47
C LEU A 72 -0.20 -1.58 -1.36
N LYS A 73 0.26 -1.48 -0.12
CA LYS A 73 1.65 -1.72 0.26
C LYS A 73 1.68 -2.62 1.48
N THR A 74 2.63 -3.54 1.52
CA THR A 74 2.71 -4.52 2.62
C THR A 74 4.12 -4.56 3.18
N SER A 75 4.25 -4.58 4.52
CA SER A 75 5.53 -4.80 5.19
C SER A 75 5.34 -5.52 6.52
N ARG A 76 6.35 -6.24 7.01
CA ARG A 76 6.33 -6.82 8.35
C ARG A 76 6.23 -5.69 9.38
N GLN A 77 5.62 -5.95 10.53
CA GLN A 77 5.42 -4.95 11.57
C GLN A 77 6.73 -4.27 11.98
N ASP A 78 7.76 -5.09 12.19
CA ASP A 78 9.14 -4.75 12.58
C ASP A 78 10.06 -4.36 11.42
N ALA A 79 9.57 -4.34 10.18
CA ALA A 79 10.40 -3.97 9.03
C ALA A 79 10.97 -2.56 9.17
N ALA A 80 12.27 -2.41 8.93
CA ALA A 80 12.99 -1.13 8.92
C ALA A 80 12.53 -0.17 7.80
N THR A 81 11.66 -0.62 6.89
CA THR A 81 11.10 0.18 5.81
C THR A 81 10.37 1.41 6.37
N SER A 82 10.98 2.58 6.16
CA SER A 82 10.46 3.88 6.60
C SER A 82 9.82 4.68 5.47
N ARG A 83 9.75 4.12 4.25
CA ARG A 83 9.22 4.78 3.05
C ARG A 83 8.61 3.79 2.08
N GLN A 84 7.57 4.22 1.36
CA GLN A 84 6.92 3.44 0.31
C GLN A 84 7.11 4.11 -1.06
N LYS A 85 7.23 3.28 -2.09
CA LYS A 85 7.22 3.74 -3.48
C LYS A 85 5.77 3.90 -3.92
N VAL A 86 5.31 5.12 -4.18
CA VAL A 86 3.95 5.43 -4.63
C VAL A 86 3.99 5.88 -6.08
N GLY A 87 3.06 5.37 -6.89
CA GLY A 87 2.95 5.71 -8.31
C GLY A 87 2.39 7.11 -8.51
N VAL A 88 3.03 7.93 -9.35
CA VAL A 88 2.55 9.29 -9.66
C VAL A 88 1.18 9.23 -10.36
N ALA A 89 0.94 8.23 -11.20
CA ALA A 89 -0.32 8.03 -11.90
C ALA A 89 -1.53 7.89 -10.96
N LEU A 90 -1.33 7.44 -9.72
CA LEU A 90 -2.39 7.36 -8.70
C LEU A 90 -3.01 8.73 -8.40
N CYS A 91 -2.25 9.82 -8.54
CA CYS A 91 -2.72 11.19 -8.32
C CYS A 91 -3.74 11.64 -9.38
N THR A 92 -3.77 10.96 -10.54
CA THR A 92 -4.72 11.28 -11.62
C THR A 92 -6.10 10.65 -11.39
N LYS A 93 -6.23 9.76 -10.39
CA LYS A 93 -7.48 9.10 -10.08
C LYS A 93 -8.36 9.99 -9.19
N PRO A 94 -9.68 10.01 -9.43
CA PRO A 94 -10.61 10.89 -8.72
C PRO A 94 -10.60 10.65 -7.21
N SER A 95 -10.23 9.44 -6.76
CA SER A 95 -10.00 9.18 -5.34
C SER A 95 -8.87 8.20 -5.08
N GLY A 96 -7.67 8.58 -5.52
CA GLY A 96 -6.44 7.82 -5.23
C GLY A 96 -6.05 7.85 -3.76
N CYS A 97 -5.67 6.71 -3.21
CA CYS A 97 -5.06 6.61 -1.88
C CYS A 97 -4.15 5.40 -1.75
N VAL A 98 -3.32 5.39 -0.72
CA VAL A 98 -2.44 4.27 -0.38
C VAL A 98 -2.84 3.70 0.96
N VAL A 99 -3.02 2.39 1.01
CA VAL A 99 -3.15 1.63 2.26
C VAL A 99 -1.89 0.82 2.45
N TRP A 100 -1.15 1.16 3.50
CA TRP A 100 0.04 0.42 3.90
C TRP A 100 -0.29 -0.51 5.05
N ILE A 101 -0.37 -1.80 4.71
CA ILE A 101 -0.64 -2.92 5.60
C ILE A 101 0.65 -3.32 6.31
N LYS A 102 0.63 -3.21 7.63
CA LYS A 102 1.63 -3.76 8.54
C LYS A 102 1.10 -5.12 9.00
N ARG A 103 1.91 -6.16 8.80
CA ARG A 103 1.53 -7.54 9.16
C ARG A 103 2.43 -8.10 10.25
N LYS A 104 1.84 -8.89 11.13
CA LYS A 104 2.55 -9.66 12.15
C LYS A 104 1.98 -11.07 12.17
N GLU A 105 2.85 -12.06 12.25
CA GLU A 105 2.42 -13.44 12.49
C GLU A 105 2.02 -13.59 13.96
N ASP A 106 0.80 -14.05 14.20
CA ASP A 106 0.40 -14.57 15.51
C ASP A 106 0.90 -16.01 15.62
N LYS A 107 1.92 -16.20 16.46
CA LYS A 107 2.57 -17.49 16.71
C LYS A 107 1.85 -18.33 17.78
N SER A 108 0.69 -17.89 18.26
CA SER A 108 -0.21 -18.75 19.06
C SER A 108 -0.82 -19.86 18.20
N ASP A 109 -1.66 -20.69 18.81
CA ASP A 109 -2.31 -21.83 18.15
C ASP A 109 -3.15 -21.45 16.92
N THR A 110 -3.57 -20.19 16.81
CA THR A 110 -4.39 -19.71 15.68
C THR A 110 -3.62 -19.62 14.36
N LYS A 111 -2.28 -19.42 14.40
CA LYS A 111 -1.40 -19.31 13.22
C LYS A 111 -1.95 -18.39 12.12
N ARG A 112 -2.36 -17.18 12.49
CA ARG A 112 -2.91 -16.15 11.57
C ARG A 112 -2.00 -14.94 11.44
N PHE A 113 -2.20 -14.15 10.40
CA PHE A 113 -1.67 -12.79 10.37
C PHE A 113 -2.59 -11.86 11.15
N LYS A 114 -1.99 -10.95 11.90
CA LYS A 114 -2.63 -9.74 12.42
C LYS A 114 -2.23 -8.57 11.55
N LEU A 115 -3.22 -7.78 11.14
CA LEU A 115 -3.03 -6.61 10.30
C LEU A 115 -3.23 -5.34 11.12
N SER A 116 -2.42 -4.33 10.82
CA SER A 116 -2.67 -2.95 11.20
C SER A 116 -2.38 -2.06 10.00
N TYR A 117 -2.99 -0.87 9.99
CA TYR A 117 -3.05 -0.06 8.77
C TYR A 117 -2.41 1.30 8.96
N LEU A 118 -1.86 1.81 7.87
CA LEU A 118 -1.44 3.19 7.71
C LEU A 118 -2.09 3.71 6.42
N PHE A 119 -2.59 4.93 6.45
CA PHE A 119 -3.31 5.54 5.33
C PHE A 119 -2.58 6.77 4.80
N PHE A 120 -2.54 6.93 3.47
CA PHE A 120 -2.05 8.12 2.82
C PHE A 120 -3.00 8.50 1.68
N GLY A 121 -3.74 9.58 1.87
CA GLY A 121 -4.80 10.02 0.98
C GLY A 121 -5.50 11.24 1.54
N ASN A 122 -6.27 11.91 0.69
CA ASN A 122 -7.19 12.97 1.10
C ASN A 122 -8.54 12.36 1.52
N SER A 123 -9.51 13.24 1.84
CA SER A 123 -10.87 12.86 2.23
C SER A 123 -11.55 11.88 1.24
N PRO A 124 -12.57 11.13 1.69
CA PRO A 124 -13.39 10.28 0.82
C PRO A 124 -13.83 10.99 -0.47
N GLY A 125 -13.66 10.33 -1.61
CA GLY A 125 -13.99 10.89 -2.92
C GLY A 125 -13.03 11.97 -3.46
N GLN A 126 -11.99 12.35 -2.72
CA GLN A 126 -11.00 13.36 -3.15
C GLN A 126 -9.73 12.70 -3.70
N PRO A 127 -9.09 13.32 -4.72
CA PRO A 127 -7.86 12.79 -5.33
C PRO A 127 -6.70 12.87 -4.34
N LEU A 128 -5.68 12.04 -4.57
CA LEU A 128 -4.43 12.10 -3.81
C LEU A 128 -3.73 13.45 -4.05
N GLN A 129 -3.07 14.00 -3.02
CA GLN A 129 -2.21 15.17 -3.20
C GLN A 129 -1.11 14.90 -4.24
N SER A 130 -0.70 15.94 -4.96
CA SER A 130 0.35 15.81 -5.97
C SER A 130 1.65 15.28 -5.36
N LEU A 131 2.20 14.23 -5.96
CA LEU A 131 3.51 13.69 -5.59
C LEU A 131 4.68 14.41 -6.29
N LEU A 132 4.38 15.37 -7.16
CA LEU A 132 5.36 16.16 -7.91
C LEU A 132 5.56 17.57 -7.34
N GLU A 133 4.96 17.86 -6.18
CA GLU A 133 5.07 19.15 -5.50
C GLU A 133 6.54 19.50 -5.20
N ILE A 134 6.92 20.74 -5.51
CA ILE A 134 8.23 21.33 -5.24
C ILE A 134 8.08 22.26 -4.04
N GLU A 135 8.95 22.10 -3.03
CA GLU A 135 8.99 22.97 -1.86
C GLU A 135 9.66 24.32 -2.19
N ALA A 136 9.52 25.29 -1.28
CA ALA A 136 10.05 26.65 -1.48
C ALA A 136 11.58 26.69 -1.69
N ASP A 137 12.31 25.67 -1.24
CA ASP A 137 13.75 25.52 -1.43
C ASP A 137 14.14 24.91 -2.80
N GLY A 138 13.16 24.69 -3.67
CA GLY A 138 13.35 24.14 -5.02
C GLY A 138 13.48 22.62 -5.07
N LYS A 139 13.31 21.91 -3.94
CA LYS A 139 13.42 20.44 -3.90
C LYS A 139 12.06 19.76 -3.98
N PRO A 140 11.97 18.55 -4.56
CA PRO A 140 10.74 17.79 -4.55
C PRO A 140 10.39 17.34 -3.12
N LYS A 141 9.16 17.64 -2.69
CA LYS A 141 8.60 17.20 -1.40
C LYS A 141 8.67 15.68 -1.24
N PHE A 142 8.43 14.96 -2.34
CA PHE A 142 8.59 13.52 -2.43
C PHE A 142 9.75 13.18 -3.38
N PRO A 143 10.86 12.61 -2.89
CA PRO A 143 11.99 12.26 -3.76
C PRO A 143 11.64 11.18 -4.79
N GLU A 144 12.34 11.17 -5.92
CA GLU A 144 12.18 10.11 -6.92
C GLU A 144 12.69 8.76 -6.41
N ALA A 145 12.01 7.68 -6.77
CA ALA A 145 12.50 6.34 -6.43
C ALA A 145 13.58 5.90 -7.43
N THR A 146 14.56 5.11 -6.98
CA THR A 146 15.56 4.49 -7.86
C THR A 146 15.25 3.01 -8.12
N HIS A 147 15.79 2.50 -9.23
CA HIS A 147 15.86 1.06 -9.49
C HIS A 147 16.77 0.38 -8.47
N THR A 148 16.50 -0.88 -8.18
CA THR A 148 17.27 -1.69 -7.22
C THR A 148 18.53 -2.30 -7.86
N LYS A 149 18.58 -2.37 -9.19
CA LYS A 149 19.76 -2.82 -9.94
C LYS A 149 20.44 -1.60 -10.58
N PRO A 150 21.77 -1.46 -10.47
CA PRO A 150 22.50 -0.45 -11.21
C PRO A 150 22.39 -0.73 -12.71
N SER A 151 22.51 0.32 -13.50
CA SER A 151 22.69 0.26 -14.95
C SER A 151 24.03 -0.40 -15.29
N LYS A 152 24.25 -0.68 -16.58
CA LYS A 152 25.52 -1.21 -17.08
C LYS A 152 26.73 -0.33 -16.71
N ASP A 153 26.49 0.96 -16.48
CA ASP A 153 27.51 1.95 -16.12
C ASP A 153 27.68 2.13 -14.60
N GLY A 154 27.07 1.27 -13.79
CA GLY A 154 27.16 1.32 -12.32
C GLY A 154 26.22 2.32 -11.64
N ASN A 155 25.52 3.16 -12.40
CA ASN A 155 24.58 4.16 -11.86
C ASN A 155 23.17 3.60 -11.65
N TYR A 156 22.49 3.98 -10.57
CA TYR A 156 21.09 3.60 -10.35
C TYR A 156 20.13 4.47 -11.16
N ASN A 157 19.39 3.87 -12.08
CA ASN A 157 18.38 4.59 -12.86
C ASN A 157 17.23 5.06 -11.98
N VAL A 158 16.72 6.24 -12.28
CA VAL A 158 15.57 6.85 -11.61
C VAL A 158 14.26 6.31 -12.20
N ARG A 159 13.28 6.04 -11.34
CA ARG A 159 11.90 5.73 -11.71
C ARG A 159 11.08 7.01 -11.69
N LYS A 160 11.09 7.76 -12.78
CA LYS A 160 10.36 9.04 -12.90
C LYS A 160 8.87 8.94 -12.55
N ALA A 161 8.24 7.78 -12.77
CA ALA A 161 6.83 7.52 -12.43
C ALA A 161 6.58 7.17 -10.96
N MET A 162 7.61 7.07 -10.11
CA MET A 162 7.51 6.66 -8.72
C MET A 162 8.13 7.68 -7.78
N ARG A 163 7.48 7.91 -6.65
CA ARG A 163 7.93 8.83 -5.60
C ARG A 163 8.03 8.10 -4.27
N LEU A 164 8.96 8.55 -3.42
CA LEU A 164 9.22 7.99 -2.10
C LEU A 164 8.42 8.75 -1.05
N VAL A 165 7.33 8.15 -0.57
CA VAL A 165 6.51 8.71 0.51
C VAL A 165 7.00 8.13 1.84
N ARG A 166 7.52 9.00 2.71
CA ARG A 166 8.00 8.62 4.04
C ARG A 166 6.83 8.26 4.96
N LYS A 167 7.06 7.33 5.90
CA LYS A 167 6.08 6.87 6.88
C LYS A 167 5.42 8.01 7.67
N GLN A 168 6.15 9.11 7.91
CA GLN A 168 5.63 10.30 8.59
C GLN A 168 4.45 10.99 7.88
N HIS A 169 4.27 10.76 6.58
CA HIS A 169 3.14 11.31 5.82
C HIS A 169 1.89 10.42 5.90
N PHE A 170 2.02 9.21 6.43
CA PHE A 170 0.88 8.33 6.65
C PHE A 170 0.24 8.64 8.01
N VAL A 171 -1.06 8.42 8.09
CA VAL A 171 -1.84 8.47 9.34
C VAL A 171 -2.16 7.05 9.82
N PRO A 172 -2.33 6.82 11.14
CA PRO A 172 -2.04 7.77 12.21
C PRO A 172 -0.54 8.08 12.26
N LYS A 173 -0.18 9.29 12.68
CA LYS A 173 1.22 9.59 12.97
C LYS A 173 1.65 8.64 14.08
N VAL A 174 2.57 7.74 13.78
CA VAL A 174 3.11 6.79 14.75
C VAL A 174 4.08 7.54 15.66
N SER A 175 3.54 8.30 16.60
CA SER A 175 4.27 8.75 17.78
C SER A 175 4.16 7.66 18.85
N GLN A 176 5.30 7.27 19.43
CA GLN A 176 5.36 6.45 20.65
C GLN A 176 4.52 5.15 20.63
N GLY A 177 4.93 4.16 19.84
CA GLY A 177 4.50 2.78 20.05
C GLY A 177 3.12 2.36 19.51
N LYS A 178 2.31 3.24 18.92
CA LYS A 178 1.07 2.81 18.23
C LYS A 178 1.39 1.97 16.98
N GLU A 179 0.86 0.75 16.91
CA GLU A 179 1.17 -0.26 15.89
C GLU A 179 0.55 0.03 14.50
N GLY A 180 -0.32 1.02 14.39
CA GLY A 180 -1.13 1.35 13.21
C GLY A 180 -2.57 1.64 13.63
N MET A 181 -3.46 1.91 12.68
CA MET A 181 -4.90 1.98 12.94
C MET A 181 -5.57 0.62 12.75
N THR A 182 -6.75 0.46 13.35
CA THR A 182 -7.61 -0.73 13.18
C THR A 182 -8.33 -0.70 11.82
N MET A 183 -8.98 -1.80 11.43
CA MET A 183 -9.84 -1.80 10.24
C MET A 183 -11.02 -0.82 10.40
N THR A 184 -11.60 -0.72 11.60
CA THR A 184 -12.66 0.24 11.92
C THR A 184 -12.24 1.68 11.65
N ASP A 185 -11.03 2.06 12.09
CA ASP A 185 -10.47 3.38 11.80
C ASP A 185 -10.25 3.56 10.29
N LEU A 186 -9.64 2.56 9.63
CA LEU A 186 -9.34 2.63 8.20
C LEU A 186 -10.60 2.76 7.35
N PHE A 187 -11.68 2.06 7.70
CA PHE A 187 -12.97 2.16 7.04
C PHE A 187 -13.46 3.61 7.01
N THR A 188 -13.28 4.34 8.12
CA THR A 188 -13.63 5.76 8.21
C THR A 188 -12.78 6.63 7.28
N TYR A 189 -11.48 6.32 7.11
CA TYR A 189 -10.65 7.02 6.13
C TYR A 189 -11.03 6.69 4.69
N LEU A 190 -11.43 5.45 4.41
CA LEU A 190 -11.83 5.02 3.07
C LEU A 190 -13.19 5.63 2.68
N PHE A 191 -14.19 5.59 3.55
CA PHE A 191 -15.59 5.87 3.20
C PHE A 191 -16.27 6.93 4.07
N GLY A 192 -15.54 7.58 4.96
CA GLY A 192 -16.11 8.55 5.90
C GLY A 192 -16.78 7.88 7.10
N PRO A 193 -17.30 8.68 8.04
CA PRO A 193 -17.93 8.15 9.24
C PRO A 193 -19.16 7.31 8.90
N ALA A 194 -19.43 6.34 9.77
CA ALA A 194 -20.73 5.68 9.78
C ALA A 194 -21.80 6.71 10.17
N SER A 195 -22.78 6.87 9.30
CA SER A 195 -24.01 7.65 9.51
C SER A 195 -24.99 6.86 10.37
#